data_AF-A0A383D1D0-F1
#
_entry.id   AF-A0A383D1D0-F1
#
_cell.length_a   1.000
_cell.length_b   1.000
_cell.length_c   1.000
_cell.angle_alpha   90.00
_cell.angle_beta   90.00
_cell.angle_gamma   90.00
#
_symmetry.space_group_name_H-M   'P 1'
#
loop_
_entity.id
_entity.type
_entity.pdbx_description
1 polymer ?
#
loop_
_entity_poly.entity_id
_entity_poly.type
_entity_poly.pdbx_seq_one_letter_code
_entity_poly.pdbx_strand_id
1 'polypeptide(L)'
;FGAWMIYRYTRFGLATRAADENEKRATLLGYSPQFLAGLNWVISSVLAGLAGVIFLHKTMPNQLNLYVVSALAAALVGGLTSIPGAIVGGLGLGAFASMGVSATSYSWWPDWLPVDGVRAFAPVLVVILVLYFRGHKLPIRGTVGLGRQPRAPATKHPMVGVGVGVAIALVMSNIFISKWESTLTMTLVAILAMLSLVVLLGFLGQISLVQWTLAGVSSFVLIRLASDGIKVRPMDFF
;
A
#
# COMPACT_ATOMS: atom_id res chain seq x y z
N PHE A 1 13.89 -8.82 14.61
CA PHE A 1 13.88 -10.03 15.48
C PHE A 1 12.91 -9.93 16.66
N GLY A 2 12.79 -8.79 17.36
CA GLY A 2 11.83 -8.64 18.47
C GLY A 2 10.37 -8.99 18.11
N ALA A 3 9.87 -8.53 16.96
CA ALA A 3 8.54 -8.89 16.47
C ALA A 3 8.36 -10.42 16.33
N TRP A 4 9.34 -11.12 15.75
CA TRP A 4 9.29 -12.58 15.64
C TRP A 4 9.19 -13.27 17.00
N MET A 5 9.95 -12.81 17.99
CA MET A 5 9.92 -13.34 19.36
C MET A 5 8.51 -13.20 19.96
N ILE A 6 7.89 -12.03 19.77
CA ILE A 6 6.52 -11.76 20.23
C ILE A 6 5.54 -12.73 19.57
N TYR A 7 5.55 -12.87 18.23
CA TYR A 7 4.62 -13.75 17.53
C TYR A 7 4.85 -15.24 17.80
N ARG A 8 6.10 -15.64 18.10
CA ARG A 8 6.45 -17.04 18.37
C ARG A 8 6.08 -17.49 19.77
N TYR A 9 6.40 -16.68 20.78
CA TYR A 9 6.40 -17.11 22.18
C TYR A 9 5.26 -16.52 23.04
N THR A 10 4.52 -15.53 22.56
CA THR A 10 3.43 -14.92 23.34
C THR A 10 2.07 -15.51 23.00
N ARG A 11 1.14 -15.44 23.97
CA ARG A 11 -0.28 -15.83 23.76
C ARG A 11 -0.94 -15.03 22.65
N PHE A 12 -0.55 -13.75 22.47
CA PHE A 12 -1.01 -12.90 21.37
C PHE A 12 -0.65 -13.49 20.00
N GLY A 13 0.60 -13.96 19.84
CA GLY A 13 1.06 -14.58 18.60
C GLY A 13 0.42 -15.94 18.29
N LEU A 14 0.06 -16.70 19.32
CA LEU A 14 -0.72 -17.94 19.17
C LEU A 14 -2.18 -17.64 18.77
N ALA A 15 -2.82 -16.69 19.45
CA ALA A 15 -4.19 -16.28 19.14
C ALA A 15 -4.31 -15.70 17.72
N THR A 16 -3.32 -14.93 17.27
CA THR A 16 -3.26 -14.39 15.91
C THR A 16 -3.21 -15.49 14.86
N ARG A 17 -2.37 -16.52 15.06
CA ARG A 17 -2.28 -17.67 14.13
C ARG A 17 -3.56 -18.50 14.12
N ALA A 18 -4.20 -18.67 15.28
CA ALA A 18 -5.50 -19.35 15.37
C ALA A 18 -6.63 -18.57 14.66
N ALA A 19 -6.62 -17.24 14.75
CA ALA A 19 -7.57 -16.39 14.04
C ALA A 19 -7.37 -16.42 12.52
N ASP A 20 -6.12 -16.49 12.05
CA ASP A 20 -5.76 -16.60 10.62
C ASP A 20 -6.25 -17.94 10.01
N GLU A 21 -6.20 -19.03 10.77
CA GLU A 21 -6.74 -20.32 10.31
C GLU A 21 -8.27 -20.33 10.24
N ASN A 22 -8.94 -19.83 11.29
CA ASN A 22 -10.39 -19.76 11.33
C ASN A 22 -10.89 -18.75 12.37
N GLU A 23 -11.33 -17.58 11.90
CA GLU A 23 -11.87 -16.51 12.75
C GLU A 23 -13.03 -16.99 13.64
N LYS A 24 -13.95 -17.81 13.12
CA LYS A 24 -15.10 -18.31 13.91
C LYS A 24 -14.64 -19.19 15.08
N ARG A 25 -13.63 -20.03 14.88
CA ARG A 25 -13.06 -20.88 15.95
C ARG A 25 -12.34 -20.02 16.99
N ALA A 26 -11.61 -19.00 16.57
CA ALA A 26 -10.96 -18.07 17.49
C ALA A 26 -11.98 -17.32 18.37
N THR A 27 -13.12 -16.92 17.81
CA THR A 27 -14.22 -16.28 18.56
C THR A 27 -14.83 -17.22 19.59
N LEU A 28 -15.01 -18.51 19.27
CA LEU A 28 -15.50 -19.52 20.24
C LEU A 28 -14.54 -19.73 21.42
N LEU A 29 -13.24 -19.47 21.21
CA LEU A 29 -12.23 -19.52 22.26
C LEU A 29 -12.15 -18.23 23.10
N GLY A 30 -13.05 -17.25 22.85
CA GLY A 30 -13.12 -15.99 23.58
C GLY A 30 -12.16 -14.90 23.09
N TYR A 31 -11.48 -15.11 21.96
CA TYR A 31 -10.65 -14.09 21.33
C TYR A 31 -11.46 -13.28 20.32
N SER A 32 -11.29 -11.96 20.27
CA SER A 32 -11.91 -11.12 19.23
C SER A 32 -10.97 -10.97 18.02
N PRO A 33 -11.30 -11.55 16.85
CA PRO A 33 -10.46 -11.42 15.64
C PRO A 33 -10.24 -9.97 15.22
N GLN A 34 -11.26 -9.11 15.40
CA GLN A 34 -11.18 -7.68 15.07
C GLN A 34 -10.13 -6.95 15.91
N PHE A 35 -10.02 -7.28 17.20
CA PHE A 35 -9.02 -6.67 18.09
C PHE A 35 -7.61 -7.17 17.74
N LEU A 36 -7.45 -8.46 17.48
CA LEU A 36 -6.18 -9.04 17.04
C LEU A 36 -5.72 -8.42 15.71
N ALA A 37 -6.64 -8.26 14.76
CA ALA A 37 -6.38 -7.59 13.48
C ALA A 37 -5.98 -6.13 13.69
N GLY A 38 -6.70 -5.39 14.54
CA GLY A 38 -6.36 -4.00 14.89
C GLY A 38 -4.97 -3.86 15.50
N LEU A 39 -4.60 -4.74 16.44
CA LEU A 39 -3.27 -4.77 17.04
C LEU A 39 -2.18 -5.06 16.00
N ASN A 40 -2.39 -6.03 15.12
CA ASN A 40 -1.45 -6.32 14.02
C ASN A 40 -1.29 -5.11 13.09
N TRP A 41 -2.37 -4.37 12.85
CA TRP A 41 -2.35 -3.16 12.03
C TRP A 41 -1.51 -2.06 12.68
N VAL A 42 -1.66 -1.85 14.00
CA VAL A 42 -0.84 -0.91 14.76
C VAL A 42 0.63 -1.32 14.76
N ILE A 43 0.94 -2.59 15.04
CA ILE A 43 2.32 -3.10 15.02
C ILE A 43 2.95 -2.90 13.65
N SER A 44 2.23 -3.22 12.57
CA SER A 44 2.71 -3.05 11.19
C SER A 44 2.95 -1.58 10.86
N SER A 45 2.05 -0.68 11.27
CA SER A 45 2.18 0.76 11.06
C SER A 45 3.38 1.35 11.80
N VAL A 46 3.59 0.93 13.05
CA VAL A 46 4.75 1.36 13.85
C VAL A 46 6.05 0.88 13.21
N LEU A 47 6.11 -0.39 12.79
CA LEU A 47 7.30 -0.94 12.11
C LEU A 47 7.57 -0.24 10.77
N ALA A 48 6.54 0.02 9.97
CA ALA A 48 6.65 0.75 8.72
C ALA A 48 7.11 2.20 8.96
N GLY A 49 6.57 2.87 9.97
CA GLY A 49 6.97 4.22 10.37
C GLY A 49 8.44 4.28 10.80
N LEU A 50 8.88 3.35 11.65
CA LEU A 50 10.29 3.23 12.05
C LEU A 50 11.20 2.99 10.85
N ALA A 51 10.81 2.09 9.94
CA ALA A 51 11.56 1.87 8.70
C ALA A 51 11.63 3.16 7.86
N GLY A 52 10.52 3.88 7.71
CA GLY A 52 10.48 5.16 7.00
C GLY A 52 11.44 6.20 7.59
N VAL A 53 11.46 6.35 8.92
CA VAL A 53 12.35 7.30 9.62
C VAL A 53 13.82 6.94 9.38
N ILE A 54 14.17 5.66 9.40
CA ILE A 54 15.54 5.20 9.12
C ILE A 54 15.94 5.54 7.68
N PHE A 55 15.04 5.35 6.72
CA PHE A 55 15.32 5.59 5.30
C PHE A 55 15.22 7.05 4.85
N LEU A 56 14.69 7.94 5.70
CA LEU A 56 14.41 9.33 5.36
C LEU A 56 15.65 10.11 4.84
N HIS A 57 16.83 9.79 5.34
CA HIS A 57 18.09 10.43 4.94
C HIS A 57 18.68 9.88 3.64
N LYS A 58 18.18 8.74 3.15
CA LYS A 58 18.74 8.02 1.99
C LYS A 58 17.86 8.09 0.76
N THR A 59 16.58 8.40 0.93
CA THR A 59 15.57 8.25 -0.12
C THR A 59 14.56 9.39 -0.01
N MET A 60 14.15 9.95 -1.15
CA MET A 60 13.09 10.95 -1.18
C MET A 60 11.75 10.29 -0.79
N PRO A 61 10.85 10.98 -0.06
CA PRO A 61 9.59 10.38 0.40
C PRO A 61 8.74 9.75 -0.71
N ASN A 62 8.76 10.32 -1.92
CA ASN A 62 8.05 9.81 -3.09
C ASN A 62 8.54 8.43 -3.58
N GLN A 63 9.80 8.08 -3.30
CA GLN A 63 10.39 6.81 -3.72
C GLN A 63 10.08 5.68 -2.73
N LEU A 64 9.60 5.97 -1.52
CA LEU A 64 9.24 4.94 -0.53
C LEU A 64 8.15 3.99 -1.04
N ASN A 65 7.21 4.49 -1.86
CA ASN A 65 6.16 3.68 -2.46
C ASN A 65 6.70 2.57 -3.38
N LEU A 66 7.85 2.78 -4.03
CA LEU A 66 8.45 1.79 -4.92
C LEU A 66 8.97 0.57 -4.15
N TYR A 67 9.30 0.73 -2.85
CA TYR A 67 9.78 -0.36 -2.01
C TYR A 67 8.67 -1.31 -1.55
N VAL A 68 7.38 -0.99 -1.75
CA VAL A 68 6.28 -1.90 -1.43
C VAL A 68 6.40 -3.21 -2.19
N VAL A 69 6.79 -3.16 -3.47
CA VAL A 69 7.02 -4.34 -4.30
C VAL A 69 8.20 -5.17 -3.76
N SER A 70 9.29 -4.50 -3.36
CA SER A 70 10.46 -5.15 -2.74
C SER A 70 10.11 -5.81 -1.40
N ALA A 71 9.30 -5.15 -0.58
CA ALA A 71 8.83 -5.69 0.69
C ALA A 71 7.95 -6.93 0.49
N LEU A 72 7.05 -6.91 -0.50
CA LEU A 72 6.23 -8.06 -0.88
C LEU A 72 7.09 -9.22 -1.41
N ALA A 73 8.08 -8.93 -2.26
CA ALA A 73 9.02 -9.93 -2.76
C ALA A 73 9.78 -10.61 -1.61
N ALA A 74 10.30 -9.82 -0.67
CA ALA A 74 10.96 -10.31 0.54
C ALA A 74 10.03 -11.18 1.40
N ALA A 75 8.79 -10.73 1.62
CA ALA A 75 7.79 -11.48 2.37
C ALA A 75 7.42 -12.81 1.70
N LEU A 76 7.36 -12.83 0.36
CA LEU A 76 7.08 -14.03 -0.43
C LEU A 76 8.22 -15.06 -0.34
N VAL A 77 9.48 -14.61 -0.34
CA VAL A 77 10.64 -15.47 -0.03
C VAL A 77 10.47 -16.09 1.36
N GLY A 78 10.03 -15.31 2.34
CA GLY A 78 9.63 -15.77 3.67
C GLY A 78 8.36 -16.64 3.72
N GLY A 79 7.70 -16.88 2.58
CA GLY A 79 6.47 -17.66 2.49
C GLY A 79 5.25 -17.03 3.14
N LEU A 80 5.26 -15.71 3.36
CA LEU A 80 4.21 -14.92 4.02
C LEU A 80 3.89 -15.32 5.48
N THR A 81 4.48 -16.40 5.98
CA THR A 81 4.23 -16.95 7.32
C THR A 81 5.45 -16.83 8.24
N SER A 82 6.66 -16.72 7.68
CA SER A 82 7.91 -16.68 8.44
C SER A 82 8.54 -15.29 8.45
N ILE A 83 8.46 -14.60 9.60
CA ILE A 83 9.13 -13.30 9.81
C ILE A 83 10.65 -13.40 9.59
N PRO A 84 11.39 -14.39 10.16
CA PRO A 84 12.83 -14.51 9.90
C PRO A 84 13.14 -14.80 8.44
N GLY A 85 12.32 -15.64 7.79
CA GLY A 85 12.44 -15.90 6.36
C GLY A 85 12.26 -14.63 5.52
N ALA A 86 11.33 -13.75 5.89
CA ALA A 86 11.12 -12.47 5.23
C ALA A 86 12.30 -11.50 5.46
N ILE A 87 12.90 -11.50 6.65
CA ILE A 87 14.10 -10.68 6.94
C ILE A 87 15.27 -11.15 6.07
N VAL A 88 15.55 -12.46 6.06
CA VAL A 88 16.64 -13.03 5.24
C VAL A 88 16.36 -12.81 3.76
N GLY A 89 15.11 -13.00 3.32
CA GLY A 89 14.68 -12.73 1.95
C GLY A 89 14.85 -11.28 1.54
N GLY A 90 14.56 -10.32 2.43
CA GLY A 90 14.75 -8.90 2.17
C GLY A 90 16.22 -8.50 2.09
N LEU A 91 17.06 -9.02 2.98
CA LEU A 91 18.51 -8.82 2.91
C LEU A 91 19.10 -9.44 1.64
N GLY A 92 18.68 -10.65 1.29
CA GLY A 92 19.09 -11.34 0.06
C GLY A 92 18.64 -10.60 -1.20
N LEU A 93 17.40 -10.10 -1.22
CA LEU A 93 16.88 -9.29 -2.32
C LEU A 93 17.67 -7.99 -2.49
N GLY A 94 18.00 -7.31 -1.38
CA GLY A 94 18.84 -6.11 -1.40
C GLY A 94 20.24 -6.39 -1.93
N ALA A 95 20.87 -7.48 -1.49
CA ALA A 95 22.16 -7.91 -2.00
C ALA A 95 22.10 -8.24 -3.50
N PHE A 96 21.08 -8.99 -3.93
CA PHE A 96 20.86 -9.33 -5.34
C PHE A 96 20.66 -8.08 -6.21
N ALA A 97 19.84 -7.12 -5.76
CA ALA A 97 19.66 -5.85 -6.46
C ALA A 97 20.97 -5.05 -6.55
N SER A 98 21.78 -5.04 -5.48
CA SER A 98 23.09 -4.38 -5.47
C SER A 98 24.08 -5.04 -6.44
N MET A 99 24.10 -6.37 -6.49
CA MET A 99 24.92 -7.13 -7.45
C MET A 99 24.49 -6.87 -8.90
N GLY A 100 23.18 -6.84 -9.16
CA GLY A 100 22.64 -6.52 -10.49
C GLY A 100 23.04 -5.13 -10.96
N VAL A 101 23.04 -4.14 -10.06
CA VAL A 101 23.55 -2.80 -10.34
C VAL A 101 25.06 -2.80 -10.56
N SER A 102 25.83 -3.54 -9.76
CA SER A 102 27.27 -3.63 -9.97
C SER A 102 27.63 -4.30 -11.31
N ALA A 103 26.77 -5.18 -11.82
CA ALA A 103 26.94 -5.82 -13.13
C ALA A 103 26.84 -4.82 -14.29
N THR A 104 26.11 -3.70 -14.11
CA THR A 104 25.97 -2.68 -15.15
C THR A 104 27.25 -1.87 -15.38
N SER A 105 28.22 -1.94 -14.47
CA SER A 105 29.52 -1.27 -14.59
C SER A 105 30.52 -2.02 -15.47
N TYR A 106 30.18 -3.24 -15.93
CA TYR A 106 31.05 -4.02 -16.81
C TYR A 106 30.80 -3.69 -18.29
N SER A 107 31.84 -3.82 -19.11
CA SER A 107 31.82 -3.47 -20.54
C SER A 107 30.85 -4.28 -21.42
N TRP A 108 30.30 -5.39 -20.91
CA TRP A 108 29.30 -6.20 -21.61
C TRP A 108 27.87 -5.72 -21.39
N TRP A 109 27.65 -4.75 -20.49
CA TRP A 109 26.31 -4.27 -20.19
C TRP A 109 25.74 -3.44 -21.34
N PRO A 110 24.48 -3.67 -21.77
CA PRO A 110 23.90 -2.90 -22.87
C PRO A 110 23.58 -1.45 -22.49
N ASP A 111 24.02 -0.49 -23.30
CA ASP A 111 23.77 0.95 -23.08
C ASP A 111 22.29 1.33 -23.08
N TRP A 112 21.44 0.53 -23.74
CA TRP A 112 19.99 0.77 -23.82
C TRP A 112 19.24 0.44 -22.53
N LEU A 113 19.86 -0.25 -21.56
CA LEU A 113 19.20 -0.71 -20.34
C LEU A 113 19.60 0.17 -19.14
N PRO A 114 18.70 1.06 -18.65
CA PRO A 114 19.02 1.96 -17.56
C PRO A 114 19.29 1.22 -16.24
N VAL A 115 20.27 1.71 -15.49
CA VAL A 115 20.66 1.15 -14.18
C VAL A 115 19.50 1.17 -13.18
N ASP A 116 18.66 2.20 -13.22
CA ASP A 116 17.46 2.30 -12.37
C ASP A 116 16.43 1.22 -12.69
N GLY A 117 16.34 0.80 -13.96
CA GLY A 117 15.49 -0.29 -14.40
C GLY A 117 15.88 -1.62 -13.77
N VAL A 118 17.19 -1.87 -13.59
CA VAL A 118 17.70 -3.09 -12.95
C VAL A 118 17.27 -3.18 -11.49
N ARG A 119 17.35 -2.06 -10.75
CA ARG A 119 16.91 -1.99 -9.35
C ARG A 119 15.41 -2.26 -9.21
N ALA A 120 14.60 -1.69 -10.11
CA ALA A 120 13.16 -1.88 -10.12
C ALA A 120 12.74 -3.30 -10.53
N PHE A 121 13.53 -3.95 -11.39
CA PHE A 121 13.21 -5.28 -11.91
C PHE A 121 13.56 -6.42 -10.94
N ALA A 122 14.59 -6.24 -10.10
CA ALA A 122 15.05 -7.27 -9.17
C ALA A 122 13.93 -7.86 -8.27
N PRO A 123 13.07 -7.06 -7.60
CA PRO A 123 11.92 -7.58 -6.84
C PRO A 123 10.95 -8.41 -7.68
N VAL A 124 10.63 -7.95 -8.89
CA VAL A 124 9.69 -8.61 -9.78
C VAL A 124 10.25 -9.96 -10.24
N LEU A 125 11.53 -10.00 -10.61
CA LEU A 125 12.21 -11.23 -10.97
C LEU A 125 12.23 -12.23 -9.81
N VAL A 126 12.52 -11.77 -8.58
CA VAL A 126 12.47 -12.64 -7.40
C VAL A 126 11.05 -13.17 -7.15
N VAL A 127 10.02 -12.35 -7.29
CA VAL A 127 8.63 -12.80 -7.19
C VAL A 127 8.35 -13.88 -8.24
N ILE A 128 8.72 -13.65 -9.49
CA ILE A 128 8.53 -14.61 -10.58
C ILE A 128 9.25 -15.93 -10.27
N LEU A 129 10.51 -15.88 -9.85
CA LEU A 129 11.28 -17.08 -9.52
C LEU A 129 10.66 -17.84 -8.34
N VAL A 130 10.30 -17.13 -7.27
CA VAL A 130 9.68 -17.78 -6.11
C VAL A 130 8.34 -18.42 -6.50
N LEU A 131 7.51 -17.73 -7.28
CA LEU A 131 6.24 -18.29 -7.76
C LEU A 131 6.45 -19.45 -8.73
N TYR A 132 7.48 -19.40 -9.59
CA TYR A 132 7.80 -20.47 -10.52
C TYR A 132 8.22 -21.75 -9.79
N PHE A 133 9.14 -21.64 -8.83
CA PHE A 133 9.64 -22.81 -8.09
C PHE A 133 8.67 -23.32 -7.03
N ARG A 134 7.87 -22.43 -6.44
CA ARG A 134 7.00 -22.76 -5.29
C ARG A 134 5.53 -22.89 -5.65
N GLY A 135 5.16 -22.49 -6.87
CA GLY A 135 3.79 -22.49 -7.38
C GLY A 135 3.21 -23.89 -7.46
N HIS A 136 2.58 -24.33 -6.37
CA HIS A 136 1.71 -25.49 -6.41
C HIS A 136 0.42 -25.11 -7.12
N LYS A 137 -0.09 -26.01 -7.97
CA LYS A 137 -1.42 -25.92 -8.58
C LYS A 137 -2.41 -25.63 -7.45
N LEU A 138 -3.12 -24.52 -7.55
CA LEU A 138 -4.13 -24.09 -6.57
C LEU A 138 -4.97 -25.31 -6.18
N PRO A 139 -5.03 -25.72 -4.90
CA PRO A 139 -6.20 -26.45 -4.44
C PRO A 139 -7.36 -25.54 -4.75
N ILE A 140 -8.26 -25.98 -5.64
CA ILE A 140 -9.56 -25.35 -5.82
C ILE A 140 -10.22 -25.44 -4.44
N ARG A 141 -10.00 -24.41 -3.62
CA ARG A 141 -10.70 -24.25 -2.36
C ARG A 141 -12.15 -24.09 -2.78
N GLY A 142 -12.94 -25.11 -2.47
CA GLY A 142 -14.39 -25.04 -2.52
C GLY A 142 -14.81 -23.70 -1.92
N THR A 143 -15.51 -22.93 -2.75
CA THR A 143 -16.17 -21.69 -2.39
C THR A 143 -17.08 -21.96 -1.19
N VAL A 144 -16.54 -21.84 0.02
CA VAL A 144 -17.35 -21.67 1.22
C VAL A 144 -18.15 -20.42 0.93
N GLY A 145 -19.46 -20.61 0.74
CA GLY A 145 -20.31 -19.73 -0.04
C GLY A 145 -20.10 -18.26 0.25
N LEU A 146 -20.13 -17.47 -0.82
CA LEU A 146 -20.55 -16.08 -0.75
C LEU A 146 -21.94 -16.06 -0.08
N GLY A 147 -21.96 -16.03 1.25
CA GLY A 147 -23.13 -15.59 1.98
C GLY A 147 -23.52 -14.22 1.43
N ARG A 148 -24.82 -13.92 1.38
CA ARG A 148 -25.32 -12.61 0.95
C ARG A 148 -24.45 -11.52 1.57
N GLN A 149 -23.86 -10.69 0.70
CA GLN A 149 -23.08 -9.54 1.13
C GLN A 149 -23.91 -8.75 2.16
N PRO A 150 -23.35 -8.47 3.34
CA PRO A 150 -24.05 -7.66 4.33
C PRO A 150 -24.46 -6.34 3.65
N ARG A 151 -25.76 -6.03 3.67
CA ARG A 151 -26.22 -4.75 3.15
C ARG A 151 -25.56 -3.67 3.99
N ALA A 152 -24.82 -2.78 3.33
CA ALA A 152 -24.22 -1.63 3.99
C ALA A 152 -25.30 -0.91 4.82
N PRO A 153 -25.03 -0.54 6.08
CA PRO A 153 -25.96 0.24 6.88
C PRO A 153 -26.32 1.49 6.08
N ALA A 154 -27.61 1.70 5.84
CA ALA A 154 -28.06 2.90 5.16
C ALA A 154 -27.72 4.11 6.02
N THR A 155 -26.75 4.92 5.58
CA THR A 155 -26.50 6.23 6.19
C THR A 155 -27.73 7.08 5.93
N LYS A 156 -28.31 7.64 6.99
CA LYS A 156 -29.55 8.43 6.90
C LYS A 156 -29.34 9.75 6.15
N HIS A 157 -28.10 10.26 6.09
CA HIS A 157 -27.77 11.56 5.48
C HIS A 157 -26.43 11.53 4.69
N PRO A 158 -26.32 10.76 3.60
CA PRO A 158 -25.07 10.65 2.84
C PRO A 158 -24.64 12.00 2.23
N MET A 159 -25.61 12.81 1.80
CA MET A 159 -25.40 14.15 1.23
C MET A 159 -24.75 15.12 2.23
N VAL A 160 -25.06 15.00 3.53
CA VAL A 160 -24.48 15.86 4.58
C VAL A 160 -23.00 15.54 4.77
N GLY A 161 -22.63 14.25 4.80
CA GLY A 161 -21.22 13.84 4.89
C GLY A 161 -20.39 14.30 3.69
N VAL A 162 -20.94 14.18 2.48
CA VAL A 162 -20.30 14.68 1.25
C VAL A 162 -20.19 16.21 1.27
N GLY A 163 -21.26 16.91 1.65
CA GLY A 163 -21.28 18.37 1.73
C GLY A 163 -20.27 18.92 2.73
N VAL A 164 -20.17 18.32 3.92
CA VAL A 164 -19.16 18.67 4.94
C VAL A 164 -17.75 18.42 4.42
N GLY A 165 -17.50 17.28 3.76
CA GLY A 165 -16.19 16.97 3.17
C GLY A 165 -15.75 17.98 2.10
N VAL A 166 -16.68 18.35 1.20
CA VAL A 166 -16.43 19.36 0.15
C VAL A 166 -16.20 20.75 0.76
N ALA A 167 -17.01 21.13 1.75
CA ALA A 167 -16.86 22.41 2.44
C ALA A 167 -15.50 22.52 3.14
N ILE A 168 -15.06 21.47 3.85
CA ILE A 168 -13.73 21.43 4.48
C ILE A 168 -12.63 21.56 3.42
N ALA A 169 -12.74 20.85 2.29
CA ALA A 169 -11.75 20.92 1.21
C ALA A 169 -11.65 22.34 0.61
N LEU A 170 -12.78 22.99 0.36
CA LEU A 170 -12.83 24.35 -0.20
C LEU A 170 -12.32 25.41 0.78
N VAL A 171 -12.65 25.27 2.07
CA VAL A 171 -12.17 26.15 3.13
C VAL A 171 -10.67 25.99 3.32
N MET A 172 -10.17 24.76 3.38
CA MET A 172 -8.73 24.47 3.49
C MET A 172 -7.95 24.97 2.28
N SER A 173 -8.52 24.88 1.08
CA SER A 173 -7.93 25.41 -0.16
C SER A 173 -7.82 26.94 -0.17
N ASN A 174 -8.75 27.67 0.45
CA ASN A 174 -8.74 29.14 0.44
C ASN A 174 -7.92 29.77 1.57
N ILE A 175 -7.66 29.06 2.67
CA ILE A 175 -6.96 29.63 3.84
C ILE A 175 -5.43 29.64 3.67
N PHE A 176 -4.85 28.75 2.87
CA PHE A 176 -3.38 28.58 2.78
C PHE A 176 -2.78 29.17 1.49
N ILE A 177 -2.43 30.46 1.49
CA ILE A 177 -1.73 31.18 0.39
C ILE A 177 -0.20 30.85 0.36
N SER A 178 0.21 29.69 0.86
CA SER A 178 1.61 29.38 1.20
C SER A 178 2.19 28.25 0.33
N LYS A 179 3.53 28.11 0.34
CA LYS A 179 4.36 26.99 -0.18
C LYS A 179 3.77 25.58 0.03
N TRP A 180 2.85 25.42 0.97
CA TRP A 180 2.20 24.16 1.36
C TRP A 180 0.87 23.87 0.65
N GLU A 181 0.31 24.79 -0.16
CA GLU A 181 -0.99 24.62 -0.82
C GLU A 181 -1.06 23.35 -1.70
N SER A 182 -0.03 23.14 -2.52
CA SER A 182 0.08 21.95 -3.39
C SER A 182 0.11 20.65 -2.58
N THR A 183 0.90 20.61 -1.50
CA THR A 183 1.01 19.44 -0.62
C THR A 183 -0.30 19.15 0.13
N LEU A 184 -0.99 20.18 0.61
CA LEU A 184 -2.27 20.03 1.32
C LEU A 184 -3.39 19.58 0.37
N THR A 185 -3.44 20.14 -0.84
CA THR A 185 -4.43 19.73 -1.85
C THR A 185 -4.21 18.28 -2.26
N MET A 186 -2.96 17.87 -2.50
CA MET A 186 -2.62 16.50 -2.86
C MET A 186 -2.95 15.51 -1.73
N THR A 187 -2.72 15.88 -0.47
CA THR A 187 -3.06 15.01 0.68
C THR A 187 -4.57 14.91 0.92
N LEU A 188 -5.33 16.00 0.76
CA LEU A 188 -6.80 15.97 0.85
C LEU A 188 -7.42 15.08 -0.23
N VAL A 189 -6.96 15.20 -1.48
CA VAL A 189 -7.42 14.34 -2.59
C VAL A 189 -7.05 12.89 -2.32
N ALA A 190 -5.84 12.61 -1.83
CA ALA A 190 -5.42 11.26 -1.46
C ALA A 190 -6.28 10.70 -0.31
N ILE A 191 -6.60 11.48 0.72
CA ILE A 191 -7.48 11.08 1.82
C ILE A 191 -8.87 10.71 1.30
N LEU A 192 -9.46 11.54 0.44
CA LEU A 192 -10.78 11.27 -0.15
C LEU A 192 -10.77 9.98 -0.97
N ALA A 193 -9.74 9.78 -1.81
CA ALA A 193 -9.59 8.56 -2.59
C ALA A 193 -9.44 7.33 -1.70
N MET A 194 -8.60 7.41 -0.66
CA MET A 194 -8.36 6.31 0.28
C MET A 194 -9.60 5.99 1.14
N LEU A 195 -10.33 6.99 1.63
CA LEU A 195 -11.59 6.77 2.35
C LEU A 195 -12.62 6.07 1.46
N SER A 196 -12.72 6.48 0.20
CA SER A 196 -13.60 5.81 -0.77
C SER A 196 -13.18 4.35 -1.00
N LEU A 197 -11.86 4.08 -1.11
CA LEU A 197 -11.31 2.73 -1.27
C LEU A 197 -11.53 1.86 -0.04
N VAL A 198 -11.37 2.39 1.17
CA VAL A 198 -11.61 1.69 2.43
C VAL A 198 -13.08 1.27 2.56
N VAL A 199 -14.01 2.14 2.18
CA VAL A 199 -15.44 1.81 2.17
C VAL A 199 -15.72 0.66 1.19
N LEU A 200 -15.19 0.72 -0.03
CA LEU A 200 -15.41 -0.33 -1.03
C LEU A 200 -14.78 -1.66 -0.62
N LEU A 201 -13.53 -1.65 -0.18
CA LEU A 201 -12.86 -2.87 0.31
C LEU A 201 -13.52 -3.42 1.56
N GLY A 202 -13.94 -2.55 2.48
CA GLY A 202 -14.57 -2.92 3.74
C GLY A 202 -15.94 -3.58 3.56
N PHE A 203 -16.76 -3.10 2.63
CA PHE A 203 -18.12 -3.63 2.41
C PHE A 203 -18.20 -4.72 1.33
N LEU A 204 -17.45 -4.58 0.23
CA LEU A 204 -17.55 -5.48 -0.92
C LEU A 204 -16.42 -6.53 -0.97
N GLY A 205 -15.31 -6.30 -0.27
CA GLY A 205 -14.12 -7.15 -0.36
C GLY A 205 -13.45 -7.11 -1.74
N GLN A 206 -13.75 -6.11 -2.57
CA GLN A 206 -13.24 -5.97 -3.94
C GLN A 206 -12.37 -4.72 -4.09
N ILE A 207 -11.23 -4.87 -4.77
CA ILE A 207 -10.33 -3.77 -5.08
C ILE A 207 -10.90 -3.00 -6.28
N SER A 208 -11.17 -1.70 -6.12
CA SER A 208 -11.63 -0.83 -7.21
C SER A 208 -10.48 0.02 -7.75
N LEU A 209 -10.29 -0.01 -9.07
CA LEU A 209 -9.32 0.83 -9.78
C LEU A 209 -9.96 2.11 -10.35
N VAL A 210 -11.30 2.22 -10.28
CA VAL A 210 -12.06 3.30 -10.94
C VAL A 210 -11.66 4.67 -10.42
N GLN A 211 -11.37 4.82 -9.13
CA GLN A 211 -10.97 6.08 -8.51
C GLN A 211 -9.70 6.66 -9.17
N TRP A 212 -8.72 5.81 -9.48
CA TRP A 212 -7.49 6.22 -10.15
C TRP A 212 -7.73 6.59 -11.61
N THR A 213 -8.62 5.87 -12.30
CA THR A 213 -9.01 6.21 -13.67
C THR A 213 -9.73 7.57 -13.73
N LEU A 214 -10.65 7.84 -12.81
CA LEU A 214 -11.36 9.12 -12.73
C LEU A 214 -10.39 10.26 -12.40
N ALA A 215 -9.46 10.06 -11.46
CA ALA A 215 -8.43 11.04 -11.15
C ALA A 215 -7.55 11.36 -12.36
N GLY A 216 -7.18 10.34 -13.15
CA GLY A 216 -6.43 10.50 -14.40
C GLY A 216 -7.19 11.30 -15.45
N VAL A 217 -8.46 10.98 -15.68
CA VAL A 217 -9.32 11.74 -16.62
C VAL A 217 -9.47 13.19 -16.17
N SER A 218 -9.72 13.44 -14.88
CA SER A 218 -9.81 14.80 -14.33
C SER A 218 -8.52 15.59 -14.50
N SER A 219 -7.36 14.98 -14.24
CA SER A 219 -6.06 15.63 -14.44
C SER A 219 -5.82 15.98 -15.91
N PHE A 220 -6.13 15.07 -16.83
CA PHE A 220 -6.00 15.31 -18.26
C PHE A 220 -6.90 16.45 -18.75
N VAL A 221 -8.17 16.46 -18.31
CA VAL A 221 -9.13 17.53 -18.64
C VAL A 221 -8.67 18.88 -18.08
N LEU A 222 -8.19 18.92 -16.83
CA LEU A 222 -7.71 20.15 -16.21
C LEU A 222 -6.49 20.72 -16.93
N ILE A 223 -5.52 19.87 -17.31
CA ILE A 223 -4.33 20.27 -18.07
C ILE A 223 -4.74 20.86 -19.43
N ARG A 224 -5.72 20.26 -20.11
CA ARG A 224 -6.25 20.80 -21.37
C ARG A 224 -6.94 22.15 -21.20
N LEU A 225 -7.81 22.28 -20.19
CA LEU A 225 -8.47 23.56 -19.89
C LEU A 225 -7.49 24.66 -19.48
N ALA A 226 -6.43 24.30 -18.75
CA ALA A 226 -5.35 25.22 -18.40
C ALA A 226 -4.49 25.62 -19.61
N SER A 227 -4.24 24.68 -20.55
CA SER A 227 -3.53 24.97 -21.79
C SER A 227 -4.32 25.87 -22.74
N ASP A 228 -5.65 25.85 -22.65
CA ASP A 228 -6.56 26.67 -23.47
C ASP A 228 -6.71 28.12 -22.94
N GLY A 229 -5.96 28.51 -21.90
CA GLY A 229 -5.66 29.91 -21.62
C GLY A 229 -6.68 30.69 -20.77
N ILE A 230 -7.51 30.05 -19.95
CA ILE A 230 -8.31 30.78 -18.96
C ILE A 230 -7.43 31.14 -17.77
N LYS A 231 -6.96 32.39 -17.73
CA LYS A 231 -6.20 32.95 -16.59
C LYS A 231 -7.05 32.86 -15.32
N VAL A 232 -6.62 32.04 -14.36
CA VAL A 232 -7.32 31.90 -13.07
C VAL A 232 -7.00 33.08 -12.14
N ARG A 233 -5.82 33.69 -12.23
CA ARG A 233 -5.46 34.93 -11.52
C ARG A 233 -4.58 35.86 -12.37
N PRO A 234 -4.65 37.19 -12.19
CA PRO A 234 -3.85 38.15 -12.96
C PRO A 234 -2.33 38.09 -12.72
N MET A 235 -1.86 37.36 -11.71
CA MET A 235 -0.46 37.37 -11.23
C MET A 235 0.29 36.05 -11.41
N ASP A 236 -0.34 35.03 -12.02
CA ASP A 236 0.31 33.74 -12.22
C ASP A 236 1.18 33.82 -13.48
N PHE A 237 2.44 34.22 -13.30
CA PHE A 237 3.52 34.03 -14.27
C PHE A 237 4.62 33.16 -13.65
N PHE A 238 5.29 32.42 -14.54
CA PHE A 238 6.33 31.40 -14.36
C PHE A 238 5.83 29.96 -14.24
#